data_AF-A0AA37BYU1-F1
#
_entry.id   AF-A0AA37BYU1-F1
#
_cell.length_a   1.000
_cell.length_b   1.000
_cell.length_c   1.000
_cell.angle_alpha   90.00
_cell.angle_beta   90.00
_cell.angle_gamma   90.00
#
_symmetry.space_group_name_H-M   'P 1'
#
loop_
_entity.id
_entity.type
_entity.pdbx_description
1 polymer ?
#
loop_
_entity_poly.entity_id
_entity_poly.type
_entity_poly.pdbx_seq_one_letter_code
_entity_poly.pdbx_strand_id
1 'polypeptide(L)' 'MTREDTVSVKPESQPPSTPTNESPTPCRTCQEFTLAEAVANGERDWSKATDCRVLRKRHQEAGECLGREAG' A
#
# COMPACT_ATOMS: atom_id res chain seq x y z
N MET A 1 27.51 -6.67 40.66
CA MET A 1 26.32 -7.17 39.94
C MET A 1 26.54 -6.82 38.48
N THR A 2 27.33 -7.64 37.79
CA THR A 2 27.71 -7.44 36.38
C THR A 2 26.68 -8.11 35.48
N ARG A 3 26.11 -7.35 34.53
CA ARG A 3 26.07 -7.67 33.10
C ARG A 3 25.22 -6.65 32.32
N GLU A 4 25.91 -6.00 31.39
CA GLU A 4 25.39 -5.48 30.13
C GLU A 4 24.47 -6.49 29.42
N ASP A 5 23.37 -6.02 28.82
CA ASP A 5 22.83 -6.66 27.62
C ASP A 5 22.41 -5.58 26.63
N THR A 6 23.22 -5.51 25.58
CA THR A 6 23.02 -4.71 24.39
C THR A 6 21.98 -5.42 23.54
N VAL A 7 20.88 -4.75 23.18
CA VAL A 7 20.27 -5.04 21.88
C VAL A 7 19.75 -3.77 21.23
N SER A 8 20.65 -3.24 20.41
CA SER A 8 20.36 -2.33 19.31
C SER A 8 19.55 -3.11 18.26
N VAL A 9 18.22 -3.17 18.43
CA VAL A 9 17.34 -3.57 17.32
C VAL A 9 17.10 -2.36 16.43
N LYS A 10 18.00 -2.20 15.44
CA LYS A 10 17.65 -1.50 14.21
C LYS A 10 16.62 -2.39 13.50
N PRO A 11 15.42 -1.92 13.15
CA PRO A 11 14.58 -2.70 12.26
C PRO A 11 15.30 -2.76 10.91
N GLU A 12 15.85 -3.94 10.66
CA GLU A 12 16.33 -4.42 9.39
C GLU A 12 15.33 -4.08 8.28
N SER A 13 15.84 -3.39 7.27
CA SER A 13 16.01 -4.03 5.97
C SER A 13 14.66 -4.24 5.29
N GLN A 14 14.17 -3.15 4.69
CA GLN A 14 13.27 -3.26 3.56
C GLN A 14 13.88 -4.29 2.59
N PRO A 15 13.18 -5.40 2.27
CA PRO A 15 13.71 -6.38 1.34
C PRO A 15 13.94 -5.68 -0.01
N PRO A 16 15.00 -6.05 -0.77
CA PRO A 16 15.14 -5.57 -2.13
C PRO A 16 13.89 -6.03 -2.89
N SER A 17 13.11 -5.07 -3.39
CA SER A 17 12.03 -5.32 -4.35
C SER A 17 12.65 -5.93 -5.60
N THR A 18 12.84 -7.24 -5.61
CA THR A 18 13.13 -8.00 -6.82
C THR A 18 11.94 -7.82 -7.76
N PRO A 19 12.12 -7.34 -9.01
CA PRO A 19 11.03 -7.33 -9.98
C PRO A 19 10.79 -8.78 -10.42
N THR A 20 10.09 -9.55 -9.60
CA THR A 20 9.57 -10.86 -9.97
C THR A 20 8.34 -10.60 -10.82
N ASN A 21 8.53 -10.64 -12.14
CA ASN A 21 7.47 -10.73 -13.14
C ASN A 21 6.31 -9.75 -12.85
N GLU A 22 6.62 -8.47 -13.01
CA GLU A 22 5.78 -7.34 -12.63
C GLU A 22 4.41 -7.40 -13.33
N SER A 23 3.41 -7.92 -12.64
CA SER A 23 2.07 -7.39 -12.81
C SER A 23 2.20 -5.86 -12.63
N PRO A 24 1.68 -5.05 -13.57
CA PRO A 24 1.88 -3.60 -13.55
C PRO A 24 1.53 -3.10 -12.17
N THR A 25 2.53 -2.55 -11.46
CA THR A 25 2.34 -2.05 -10.11
C THR A 25 1.23 -1.02 -10.17
N PRO A 26 0.13 -1.20 -9.40
CA PRO A 26 -0.95 -0.23 -9.41
C PRO A 26 -0.38 1.15 -9.10
N CYS A 27 -0.88 2.20 -9.75
CA CYS A 27 -0.42 3.56 -9.46
C CYS A 27 -0.60 3.88 -7.96
N ARG A 28 0.09 4.91 -7.47
CA ARG A 28 0.02 5.32 -6.07
C ARG A 28 -1.41 5.51 -5.58
N THR A 29 -2.28 6.17 -6.35
CA THR A 29 -3.69 6.35 -6.00
C THR A 29 -4.46 5.03 -5.94
N CYS A 30 -4.23 4.13 -6.89
CA CYS A 30 -4.77 2.77 -6.91
C CYS A 30 -4.33 1.97 -5.64
N GLN A 31 -3.10 2.18 -5.15
CA GLN A 31 -2.60 1.60 -3.90
C GLN A 31 -3.24 2.23 -2.66
N GLU A 32 -3.36 3.56 -2.60
CA GLU A 32 -3.97 4.30 -1.49
C GLU A 32 -5.42 3.87 -1.25
N PHE A 33 -6.22 3.73 -2.31
CA PHE A 33 -7.58 3.20 -2.18
C PHE A 33 -7.62 1.76 -1.68
N THR A 34 -6.65 0.93 -2.07
CA THR A 34 -6.58 -0.47 -1.62
C THR A 34 -6.22 -0.56 -0.13
N LEU A 35 -5.30 0.29 0.33
CA LEU A 35 -4.95 0.39 1.75
C LEU A 35 -6.12 0.93 2.59
N ALA A 36 -6.76 2.00 2.13
CA ALA A 36 -7.93 2.58 2.81
C ALA A 36 -9.10 1.58 2.89
N GLU A 37 -9.33 0.81 1.80
CA GLU A 37 -10.29 -0.29 1.80
C GLU A 37 -9.95 -1.32 2.89
N ALA A 38 -8.69 -1.76 2.98
CA ALA A 38 -8.27 -2.76 3.96
C ALA A 38 -8.46 -2.27 5.41
N VAL A 39 -8.12 -1.00 5.69
CA VAL A 39 -8.35 -0.37 7.00
C VAL A 39 -9.84 -0.32 7.33
N ALA A 40 -10.68 0.14 6.38
CA ALA A 40 -12.13 0.21 6.58
C ALA A 40 -12.76 -1.18 6.81
N ASN A 41 -12.30 -2.21 6.11
CA ASN A 41 -12.72 -3.60 6.38
C ASN A 41 -12.33 -4.05 7.80
N GLY A 42 -11.13 -3.68 8.28
CA GLY A 42 -10.67 -3.96 9.64
C GLY A 42 -11.53 -3.28 10.71
N GLU A 43 -11.98 -2.05 10.44
CA GLU A 43 -12.89 -1.29 11.30
C GLU A 43 -14.36 -1.70 11.16
N ARG A 44 -14.69 -2.63 10.24
CA ARG A 44 -16.05 -3.01 9.84
C ARG A 44 -16.88 -1.84 9.29
N ASP A 45 -16.22 -0.82 8.75
CA ASP A 45 -16.86 0.27 8.01
C ASP A 45 -17.07 -0.16 6.55
N TRP A 46 -18.17 -0.91 6.32
CA TRP A 46 -18.53 -1.43 5.00
C TRP A 46 -18.91 -0.33 4.00
N SER A 47 -19.37 0.82 4.50
CA SER A 47 -19.70 1.97 3.67
C SER A 47 -18.42 2.54 3.06
N LYS A 48 -17.42 2.84 3.89
CA LYS A 48 -16.11 3.32 3.41
C LYS A 48 -15.36 2.29 2.58
N ALA A 49 -15.42 1.02 2.94
CA ALA A 49 -14.79 -0.03 2.14
C ALA A 49 -15.38 -0.07 0.71
N THR A 50 -16.69 0.10 0.58
CA THR A 50 -17.36 0.16 -0.73
C THR A 50 -16.99 1.43 -1.49
N ASP A 51 -16.97 2.59 -0.81
CA ASP A 51 -16.57 3.86 -1.41
C ASP A 51 -15.16 3.80 -1.99
N CYS A 52 -14.20 3.23 -1.24
CA CYS A 52 -12.83 3.01 -1.71
C CYS A 52 -12.77 2.15 -2.98
N ARG A 53 -13.59 1.09 -3.08
CA ARG A 53 -13.68 0.28 -4.31
C ARG A 53 -14.23 1.08 -5.49
N VAL A 54 -15.27 1.89 -5.26
CA VAL A 54 -15.90 2.72 -6.30
C VAL A 54 -14.92 3.79 -6.80
N LEU A 55 -14.24 4.48 -5.90
CA LEU A 55 -13.22 5.47 -6.24
C LEU A 55 -12.06 4.85 -7.04
N ARG A 56 -11.57 3.68 -6.62
CA ARG A 56 -10.54 2.94 -7.35
C ARG A 56 -10.99 2.58 -8.76
N LYS A 57 -12.22 2.06 -8.92
CA LYS A 57 -12.77 1.69 -10.23
C LYS A 57 -12.90 2.91 -11.13
N ARG A 58 -13.43 4.02 -10.62
CA ARG A 58 -13.55 5.28 -11.37
C ARG A 58 -12.19 5.80 -11.83
N HIS A 59 -11.18 5.74 -10.98
CA HIS A 59 -9.82 6.16 -11.31
C HIS A 59 -9.19 5.27 -12.41
N GLN A 60 -9.44 3.96 -12.37
CA GLN A 60 -9.02 3.03 -13.42
C GLN A 60 -9.76 3.30 -14.74
N GLU A 61 -11.08 3.49 -14.69
CA GLU A 61 -11.91 3.78 -15.87
C GLU A 61 -11.58 5.14 -16.50
N ALA A 62 -11.20 6.12 -15.69
CA ALA A 62 -10.74 7.43 -16.16
C ALA A 62 -9.35 7.37 -16.82
N GLY A 63 -8.63 6.24 -16.75
CA GLY A 63 -7.27 6.11 -17.26
C GLY A 63 -6.23 6.92 -16.48
N GLU A 64 -6.60 7.49 -15.33
CA GLU A 64 -5.71 8.25 -14.46
C GLU A 64 -4.60 7.37 -13.85
N CYS A 65 -4.81 6.05 -13.81
CA CYS A 65 -3.84 5.08 -13.31
C CYS A 65 -2.61 4.97 -14.27
N LEU A 66 -2.66 5.56 -15.49
CA LEU A 66 -1.52 5.71 -16.42
C LEU A 66 -0.77 7.05 -16.28
N GLY A 67 -1.15 7.88 -15.30
CA GLY A 67 -0.44 9.11 -14.95
C GLY A 67 0.94 8.80 -14.39
N ARG A 68 1.89 8.54 -15.29
CA ARG A 68 3.34 8.59 -15.09
C ARG A 68 3.67 9.63 -14.02
N GLU A 69 4.11 9.17 -12.86
CA GLU A 69 5.23 9.79 -12.18
C GLU A 69 6.45 9.63 -13.09
N ALA A 70 6.50 10.45 -14.16
CA ALA A 70 7.72 10.78 -14.86
C ALA A 70 8.24 12.06 -14.20
N GLY A 71 9.13 11.88 -13.24
CA GLY A 71 9.90 12.91 -12.58
C GLY A 71 11.15 12.29 -12.01
#